data_AF-A0AAJ1B1T6-F1
#
_entry.id   AF-A0AAJ1B1T6-F1
#
_cell.length_a   1.000
_cell.length_b   1.000
_cell.length_c   1.000
_cell.angle_alpha   90.00
_cell.angle_beta   90.00
_cell.angle_gamma   90.00
#
_symmetry.space_group_name_H-M   'P 1'
#
loop_
_entity.id
_entity.type
_entity.pdbx_description
1 polymer ?
#
loop_
_entity_poly.entity_id
_entity_poly.type
_entity_poly.pdbx_seq_one_letter_code
_entity_poly.pdbx_strand_id
1 'polypeptide(L)'
;MYCPAGEILRQKCIKKNGNIRYANKNACKHCKNRNKCYKGKGEWKEIDFTKDNLEKPCKEWLKAEGKECNASKHSAEGHYEKVKIVRFSLKPNREKMAMRMCLSEHPFGTIKRAMGATYFLLRGLRKVTGEFALLCLGYNIERAKNLLGFEKMMEIIAGV
;
A
#
# COMPACT_ATOMS: atom_id res chain seq x y z
N MET A 1 17.62 19.05 -16.67
CA MET A 1 17.72 20.40 -16.07
C MET A 1 19.01 21.05 -16.52
N TYR A 2 18.97 22.28 -16.97
CA TYR A 2 20.15 23.02 -17.43
C TYR A 2 20.60 24.05 -16.39
N CYS A 3 21.90 24.20 -16.24
CA CYS A 3 22.53 25.27 -15.46
C CYS A 3 22.50 26.58 -16.27
N PRO A 4 22.53 27.77 -15.63
CA PRO A 4 22.73 29.05 -16.34
C PRO A 4 23.99 29.09 -17.21
N ALA A 5 24.99 28.27 -16.91
CA ALA A 5 26.20 28.13 -17.72
C ALA A 5 26.03 27.16 -18.93
N GLY A 6 24.83 26.62 -19.18
CA GLY A 6 24.51 25.71 -20.29
C GLY A 6 24.71 24.22 -20.01
N GLU A 7 25.32 23.86 -18.88
CA GLU A 7 25.63 22.46 -18.53
C GLU A 7 24.41 21.64 -18.09
N ILE A 8 24.38 20.35 -18.42
CA ILE A 8 23.30 19.42 -18.05
C ILE A 8 23.47 18.94 -16.60
N LEU A 9 22.47 19.18 -15.76
CA LEU A 9 22.35 18.61 -14.41
C LEU A 9 21.54 17.31 -14.46
N ARG A 10 22.13 16.23 -13.92
CA ARG A 10 21.51 14.89 -13.88
C ARG A 10 20.73 14.67 -12.59
N GLN A 11 19.69 13.86 -12.65
CA GLN A 11 18.90 13.48 -11.48
C GLN A 11 19.76 12.64 -10.53
N LYS A 12 19.83 13.05 -9.26
CA LYS A 12 20.57 12.38 -8.19
C LYS A 12 19.66 11.47 -7.37
N CYS A 13 18.51 11.98 -6.92
CA CYS A 13 17.54 11.21 -6.13
C CYS A 13 16.14 11.86 -6.12
N ILE A 14 15.14 11.08 -5.71
CA ILE A 14 13.78 11.56 -5.41
C ILE A 14 13.63 11.59 -3.89
N LYS A 15 13.20 12.72 -3.32
CA LYS A 15 12.96 12.86 -1.88
C LYS A 15 11.62 12.23 -1.49
N LYS A 16 11.46 11.92 -0.20
CA LYS A 16 10.19 11.44 0.39
C LYS A 16 9.01 12.39 0.12
N ASN A 17 9.29 13.70 -0.04
CA ASN A 17 8.29 14.72 -0.34
C ASN A 17 7.95 14.82 -1.85
N GLY A 18 8.42 13.90 -2.69
CA GLY A 18 8.20 13.89 -4.14
C GLY A 18 9.11 14.80 -4.97
N ASN A 19 9.88 15.69 -4.33
CA ASN A 19 10.82 16.58 -5.03
C ASN A 19 12.02 15.81 -5.63
N ILE A 20 12.43 16.20 -6.83
CA ILE A 20 13.55 15.60 -7.54
C ILE A 20 14.80 16.48 -7.38
N ARG A 21 15.90 15.87 -6.93
CA ARG A 21 17.19 16.52 -6.75
C ARG A 21 18.07 16.34 -7.98
N TYR A 22 18.61 17.43 -8.50
CA TYR A 22 19.55 17.42 -9.62
C TYR A 22 20.92 17.97 -9.21
N ALA A 23 21.98 17.34 -9.69
CA ALA A 23 23.36 17.78 -9.47
C ALA A 23 24.28 17.28 -10.58
N ASN A 24 25.37 18.00 -10.83
CA ASN A 24 26.48 17.51 -11.66
C ASN A 24 27.80 18.03 -11.08
N LYS A 25 28.52 17.14 -10.38
CA LYS A 25 29.77 17.50 -9.70
C LYS A 25 30.87 17.87 -10.70
N ASN A 26 30.96 17.17 -11.83
CA ASN A 26 31.99 17.40 -12.83
C ASN A 26 31.79 18.74 -13.53
N ALA A 27 30.54 19.05 -13.92
CA ALA A 27 30.21 20.36 -14.49
C ALA A 27 30.54 21.50 -13.52
N CYS A 28 30.23 21.36 -12.22
CA CYS A 28 30.54 22.40 -11.23
C CYS A 28 32.05 22.57 -10.97
N LYS A 29 32.83 21.47 -11.00
CA LYS A 29 34.29 21.50 -10.78
C LYS A 29 35.03 22.28 -11.87
N HIS A 30 34.61 22.13 -13.13
CA HIS A 30 35.25 22.77 -14.29
C HIS A 30 34.55 24.07 -14.74
N CYS A 31 33.55 24.54 -13.99
CA CYS A 31 32.81 25.74 -14.35
C CYS A 31 33.65 27.02 -14.16
N LYS A 32 33.79 27.83 -15.21
CA LYS A 32 34.47 29.14 -15.17
C LYS A 32 33.81 30.11 -14.18
N ASN A 33 32.50 30.01 -14.02
CA ASN A 33 31.69 30.86 -13.14
C ASN A 33 31.41 30.24 -11.76
N ARG A 34 32.21 29.23 -11.37
CA ARG A 34 32.04 28.51 -10.10
C ARG A 34 31.94 29.43 -8.89
N ASN A 35 32.83 30.41 -8.79
CA ASN A 35 32.91 31.34 -7.65
C ASN A 35 31.69 32.26 -7.53
N LYS A 36 30.85 32.35 -8.58
CA LYS A 36 29.57 33.07 -8.58
C LYS A 36 28.40 32.17 -8.12
N CYS A 37 28.52 30.85 -8.27
CA CYS A 37 27.46 29.88 -7.95
C CYS A 37 27.44 29.40 -6.50
N TYR A 38 28.59 29.32 -5.82
CA TYR A 38 28.74 28.89 -4.43
C TYR A 38 30.14 29.28 -3.90
N LYS A 39 30.30 29.33 -2.57
CA LYS A 39 31.54 29.77 -1.90
C LYS A 39 32.25 28.57 -1.25
N GLY A 40 33.16 27.89 -1.97
CA GLY A 40 33.98 26.82 -1.37
C GLY A 40 34.85 26.02 -2.35
N LYS A 41 36.04 25.59 -1.92
CA LYS A 41 36.90 24.63 -2.66
C LYS A 41 36.35 23.21 -2.46
N GLY A 42 35.94 22.58 -3.55
CA GLY A 42 35.46 21.19 -3.59
C GLY A 42 33.94 21.02 -3.57
N GLU A 43 33.18 22.07 -3.29
CA GLU A 43 31.72 22.04 -3.28
C GLU A 43 31.12 21.99 -4.70
N TRP A 44 29.83 21.65 -4.82
CA TRP A 44 29.03 21.66 -6.06
C TRP A 44 27.57 22.05 -5.73
N LYS A 45 26.81 22.54 -6.71
CA LYS A 45 25.42 22.95 -6.48
C LYS A 45 24.47 21.76 -6.57
N GLU A 46 23.59 21.64 -5.58
CA GLU A 46 22.44 20.73 -5.62
C GLU A 46 21.15 21.56 -5.66
N ILE A 47 20.25 21.25 -6.59
CA ILE A 47 18.99 21.98 -6.76
C ILE A 47 17.84 20.99 -6.73
N ASP A 48 16.86 21.28 -5.88
CA ASP A 48 15.62 20.51 -5.78
C ASP A 48 14.52 21.23 -6.57
N PHE A 49 13.84 20.47 -7.44
CA PHE A 49 12.68 20.89 -8.20
C PHE A 49 11.44 20.09 -7.77
N THR A 50 10.30 20.76 -7.78
CA THR A 50 8.98 20.13 -7.66
C THR A 50 8.53 19.69 -9.04
N LYS A 51 7.71 18.63 -9.13
CA LYS A 51 7.26 18.05 -10.40
C LYS A 51 6.65 19.09 -11.35
N ASP A 52 5.99 20.09 -10.80
CA ASP A 52 5.20 21.07 -11.54
C ASP A 52 5.93 22.40 -11.80
N ASN A 53 7.11 22.61 -11.21
CA ASN A 53 7.84 23.87 -11.35
C ASN A 53 9.24 23.60 -11.91
N LEU A 54 9.38 23.77 -13.23
CA LEU A 54 10.57 23.43 -14.02
C LEU A 54 11.60 24.56 -14.08
N GLU A 55 11.24 25.76 -13.64
CA GLU A 55 12.11 26.93 -13.60
C GLU A 55 12.31 27.37 -12.16
N LYS A 56 13.57 27.53 -11.75
CA LYS A 56 13.92 27.99 -10.40
C LYS A 56 15.04 29.01 -10.48
N PRO A 57 14.79 30.27 -10.07
CA PRO A 57 15.85 31.27 -10.06
C PRO A 57 16.95 30.86 -9.09
N CYS A 58 18.19 30.78 -9.58
CA CYS A 58 19.35 30.56 -8.74
C CYS A 58 19.65 31.87 -7.99
N LYS A 59 19.14 31.99 -6.76
CA LYS A 59 19.27 33.20 -5.93
C LYS A 59 20.71 33.68 -5.78
N GLU A 60 21.68 32.76 -5.71
CA GLU A 60 23.09 33.10 -5.58
C GLU A 60 23.68 33.67 -6.89
N TRP A 61 23.25 33.17 -8.04
CA TRP A 61 23.68 33.70 -9.35
C TRP A 61 23.07 35.07 -9.63
N LEU A 62 21.77 35.25 -9.33
CA LEU A 62 21.08 36.53 -9.47
C LEU A 62 21.71 37.63 -8.60
N LYS A 63 22.10 37.28 -7.36
CA LYS A 63 22.87 38.17 -6.47
C LYS A 63 24.24 38.52 -7.03
N ALA A 64 24.93 37.59 -7.70
CA ALA A 64 26.21 37.85 -8.35
C ALA A 64 26.09 38.74 -9.60
N GLU A 65 24.92 38.81 -10.22
CA GLU A 65 24.59 39.71 -11.35
C GLU A 65 23.98 41.05 -10.92
N GLY A 66 23.85 41.32 -9.62
CA GLY A 66 23.28 42.57 -9.09
C GLY A 66 21.76 42.71 -9.26
N LYS A 67 21.05 41.64 -9.62
CA LYS A 67 19.59 41.64 -9.76
C LYS A 67 18.94 41.19 -8.45
N GLU A 68 18.23 42.07 -7.77
CA GLU A 68 17.39 41.70 -6.63
C GLU A 68 16.20 40.86 -7.09
N CYS A 69 16.08 39.65 -6.56
CA CYS A 69 14.89 38.84 -6.73
C CYS A 69 13.83 39.26 -5.70
N ASN A 70 12.86 40.06 -6.11
CA ASN A 70 11.62 40.29 -5.35
C ASN A 70 10.78 39.00 -5.39
N ALA A 71 11.19 38.00 -4.63
CA ALA A 71 10.38 36.82 -4.39
C ALA A 71 9.27 37.24 -3.42
N SER A 72 8.12 37.65 -3.96
CA SER A 72 6.88 37.74 -3.18
C SER A 72 6.67 36.36 -2.54
N LYS A 73 6.79 36.31 -1.21
CA LYS A 73 6.48 35.12 -0.43
C LYS A 73 4.96 34.98 -0.46
N HIS A 74 4.39 34.41 -1.51
CA HIS A 74 3.04 33.87 -1.43
C HIS A 74 3.15 32.62 -0.56
N SER A 75 3.00 32.79 0.75
CA SER A 75 2.66 31.68 1.63
C SER A 75 1.27 31.24 1.21
N ALA A 76 1.19 30.25 0.31
CA ALA A 76 -0.06 29.55 0.12
C ALA A 76 -0.40 28.91 1.47
N GLU A 77 -1.32 29.53 2.22
CA GLU A 77 -1.95 28.90 3.37
C GLU A 77 -2.63 27.65 2.83
N GLY A 78 -1.98 26.51 3.01
CA GLY A 78 -2.53 25.23 2.60
C GLY A 78 -3.83 25.02 3.37
N HIS A 79 -4.95 25.03 2.64
CA HIS A 79 -6.24 24.65 3.19
C HIS A 79 -6.19 23.15 3.49
N TYR A 80 -6.01 22.78 4.75
CA TYR A 80 -6.09 21.39 5.19
C TYR A 80 -7.55 21.08 5.49
N GLU A 81 -8.19 20.31 4.63
CA GLU A 81 -9.50 19.77 4.94
C GLU A 81 -9.32 18.52 5.81
N LYS A 82 -9.69 18.63 7.09
CA LYS A 82 -9.72 17.46 7.99
C LYS A 82 -10.87 16.55 7.56
N VAL A 83 -10.58 15.59 6.70
CA VAL A 83 -11.54 14.52 6.39
C VAL A 83 -11.80 13.74 7.66
N LYS A 84 -13.02 13.81 8.19
CA LYS A 84 -13.46 13.00 9.33
C LYS A 84 -13.54 11.54 8.88
N ILE A 85 -12.48 10.77 9.11
CA ILE A 85 -12.53 9.33 8.95
C ILE A 85 -13.40 8.77 10.08
N VAL A 86 -14.59 8.27 9.74
CA VAL A 86 -15.44 7.57 10.69
C VAL A 86 -14.78 6.24 11.03
N ARG A 87 -14.23 6.14 12.25
CA ARG A 87 -13.63 4.90 12.75
C ARG A 87 -14.72 4.08 13.46
N PHE A 88 -15.26 3.09 12.77
CA PHE A 88 -16.15 2.11 13.39
C PHE A 88 -15.33 1.18 14.29
N SER A 89 -15.55 1.26 15.61
CA SER A 89 -15.00 0.32 16.58
C SER A 89 -16.08 -0.70 16.93
N LEU A 90 -16.00 -1.88 16.31
CA LEU A 90 -16.89 -3.00 16.61
C LEU A 90 -16.45 -3.63 17.93
N LYS A 91 -17.25 -3.45 18.99
CA LYS A 91 -17.03 -4.18 20.24
C LYS A 91 -17.42 -5.65 20.03
N PRO A 92 -16.48 -6.60 20.17
CA PRO A 92 -16.82 -8.01 20.01
C PRO A 92 -17.75 -8.44 21.15
N ASN A 93 -18.93 -8.93 20.80
CA ASN A 93 -19.83 -9.56 21.77
C ASN A 93 -19.26 -10.95 22.12
N ARG A 94 -18.85 -11.12 23.38
CA ARG A 94 -18.24 -12.35 23.90
C ARG A 94 -19.16 -13.57 23.79
N GLU A 95 -20.46 -13.42 24.00
CA GLU A 95 -21.43 -14.53 23.90
C GLU A 95 -21.56 -15.02 22.47
N LYS A 96 -21.64 -14.09 21.51
CA LYS A 96 -21.66 -14.44 20.07
C LYS A 96 -20.37 -15.13 19.64
N MET A 97 -19.22 -14.72 20.18
CA MET A 97 -17.95 -15.39 19.91
C MET A 97 -17.92 -16.82 20.47
N ALA A 98 -18.40 -17.02 21.70
CA ALA A 98 -18.51 -18.35 22.30
C ALA A 98 -19.43 -19.28 21.48
N MET A 99 -20.59 -18.80 21.04
CA MET A 99 -21.49 -19.57 20.19
C MET A 99 -20.86 -19.96 18.84
N ARG A 100 -20.07 -19.07 18.22
CA ARG A 100 -19.41 -19.35 16.94
C ARG A 100 -18.40 -20.49 17.03
N MET A 101 -17.68 -20.58 18.15
CA MET A 101 -16.71 -21.64 18.41
C MET A 101 -17.37 -23.02 18.34
N CYS A 102 -18.56 -23.17 18.92
CA CYS A 102 -19.28 -24.45 18.92
C CYS A 102 -20.01 -24.71 17.60
N LEU A 103 -20.66 -23.70 17.02
CA LEU A 103 -21.56 -23.89 15.89
C LEU A 103 -20.84 -23.93 14.55
N SER A 104 -19.91 -23.00 14.33
CA SER A 104 -19.28 -22.80 13.02
C SER A 104 -17.88 -23.39 12.95
N GLU A 105 -17.05 -23.14 13.96
CA GLU A 105 -15.63 -23.49 13.88
C GLU A 105 -15.40 -25.00 13.91
N HIS A 106 -16.19 -25.73 14.71
CA HIS A 106 -16.09 -27.19 14.78
C HIS A 106 -16.38 -27.88 13.43
N PRO A 107 -17.50 -27.63 12.72
CA PRO A 107 -17.73 -28.18 11.38
C PRO A 107 -16.60 -27.89 10.38
N PHE A 108 -16.12 -26.64 10.32
CA PHE A 108 -15.03 -26.28 9.41
C PHE A 108 -13.72 -26.97 9.79
N GLY A 109 -13.44 -27.12 11.09
CA GLY A 109 -12.30 -27.86 11.60
C GLY A 109 -12.33 -29.33 11.19
N THR A 110 -13.47 -29.99 11.33
CA THR A 110 -13.66 -31.40 10.96
C THR A 110 -13.52 -31.60 9.46
N ILE A 111 -14.20 -30.79 8.64
CA ILE A 111 -14.10 -30.88 7.17
C ILE A 111 -12.64 -30.69 6.72
N LYS A 112 -11.95 -29.68 7.25
CA LYS A 112 -10.59 -29.36 6.83
C LYS A 112 -9.55 -30.38 7.30
N ARG A 113 -9.64 -30.84 8.56
CA ARG A 113 -8.61 -31.68 9.19
C ARG A 113 -8.94 -33.17 9.17
N ALA A 114 -10.14 -33.55 9.59
CA ALA A 114 -10.54 -34.96 9.66
C ALA A 114 -10.88 -35.53 8.28
N MET A 115 -11.62 -34.78 7.46
CA MET A 115 -11.95 -35.21 6.09
C MET A 115 -10.85 -34.85 5.07
N GLY A 116 -9.77 -34.19 5.50
CA GLY A 116 -8.61 -33.88 4.65
C GLY A 116 -8.85 -32.80 3.59
N ALA A 117 -9.97 -32.07 3.61
CA ALA A 117 -10.32 -31.04 2.64
C ALA A 117 -9.56 -29.72 2.87
N THR A 118 -8.23 -29.78 2.75
CA THR A 118 -7.32 -28.65 2.97
C THR A 118 -7.20 -27.72 1.76
N TYR A 119 -7.46 -28.24 0.56
CA TYR A 119 -7.45 -27.53 -0.72
C TYR A 119 -8.58 -28.03 -1.62
N PHE A 120 -8.99 -27.18 -2.57
CA PHE A 120 -9.96 -27.55 -3.60
C PHE A 120 -9.25 -28.11 -4.82
N LEU A 121 -9.82 -29.15 -5.42
CA LEU A 121 -9.34 -29.77 -6.65
C LEU A 121 -9.78 -28.98 -7.89
N LEU A 122 -10.96 -28.35 -7.81
CA LEU A 122 -11.54 -27.63 -8.93
C LEU A 122 -11.15 -26.15 -8.91
N ARG A 123 -11.17 -25.51 -10.10
CA ARG A 123 -10.97 -24.07 -10.28
C ARG A 123 -12.24 -23.39 -10.74
N GLY A 124 -12.48 -22.17 -10.23
CA GLY A 124 -13.63 -21.33 -10.55
C GLY A 124 -14.79 -21.51 -9.58
N LEU A 125 -15.47 -20.40 -9.28
CA LEU A 125 -16.44 -20.30 -8.17
C LEU A 125 -17.53 -21.37 -8.25
N ARG A 126 -18.21 -21.50 -9.40
CA ARG A 126 -19.31 -22.48 -9.58
C ARG A 126 -18.88 -23.92 -9.28
N LYS A 127 -17.68 -24.32 -9.72
CA LYS A 127 -17.18 -25.69 -9.52
C LYS A 127 -16.76 -25.92 -8.06
N VAL A 128 -16.05 -24.96 -7.48
CA VAL A 128 -15.63 -24.98 -6.07
C VAL A 128 -16.85 -24.99 -5.13
N THR A 129 -17.92 -24.28 -5.46
CA THR A 129 -19.17 -24.32 -4.68
C THR A 129 -19.78 -25.73 -4.69
N GLY A 130 -19.76 -26.43 -5.82
CA GLY A 130 -20.21 -27.82 -5.90
C GLY A 130 -19.34 -28.76 -5.06
N GLU A 131 -18.02 -28.62 -5.16
CA GLU A 131 -17.06 -29.38 -4.35
C GLU A 131 -17.28 -29.17 -2.85
N PHE A 132 -17.45 -27.91 -2.43
CA PHE A 132 -17.73 -27.56 -1.04
C PHE A 132 -19.10 -28.09 -0.56
N ALA A 133 -20.13 -28.05 -1.42
CA ALA A 133 -21.43 -28.62 -1.10
C ALA A 133 -21.36 -30.13 -0.82
N LEU A 134 -20.57 -30.88 -1.61
CA LEU A 134 -20.35 -32.31 -1.41
C LEU A 134 -19.60 -32.58 -0.09
N LEU A 135 -18.58 -31.79 0.24
CA LEU A 135 -17.88 -31.88 1.52
C LEU A 135 -18.82 -31.65 2.71
N CYS A 136 -19.66 -30.61 2.63
CA CYS A 136 -20.67 -30.33 3.67
C CYS A 136 -21.70 -31.45 3.78
N LEU A 137 -22.12 -32.04 2.66
CA LEU A 137 -23.05 -33.18 2.65
C LEU A 137 -22.44 -34.40 3.34
N GLY A 138 -21.19 -34.74 3.01
CA GLY A 138 -20.47 -35.84 3.66
C GLY A 138 -20.35 -35.63 5.17
N TYR A 139 -19.97 -34.42 5.60
CA TYR A 139 -19.93 -34.06 7.01
C TYR A 139 -21.30 -34.21 7.69
N ASN A 140 -22.38 -33.74 7.05
CA ASN A 140 -23.73 -33.82 7.61
C ASN A 140 -24.19 -35.27 7.78
N ILE A 141 -23.88 -36.16 6.82
CA ILE A 141 -24.22 -37.58 6.92
C ILE A 141 -23.44 -38.24 8.06
N GLU A 142 -22.13 -38.00 8.14
CA GLU A 142 -21.30 -38.58 9.20
C GLU A 142 -21.71 -38.07 10.58
N ARG A 143 -22.07 -36.78 10.68
CA ARG A 143 -22.62 -36.19 11.89
C ARG A 143 -23.97 -36.82 12.25
N ALA A 144 -24.89 -36.96 11.30
CA ALA A 144 -26.19 -37.57 11.53
C ALA A 144 -26.05 -39.02 12.02
N LYS A 145 -25.18 -39.80 11.39
CA LYS A 145 -24.83 -41.16 11.84
C LYS A 145 -24.33 -41.18 13.28
N ASN A 146 -23.46 -40.26 13.66
CA ASN A 146 -22.89 -40.21 15.01
C ASN A 146 -23.90 -39.74 16.08
N LEU A 147 -24.90 -38.92 15.71
CA LEU A 147 -25.93 -38.46 16.64
C LEU A 147 -27.09 -39.46 16.80
N LEU A 148 -27.52 -40.07 15.71
CA LEU A 148 -28.73 -40.90 15.67
C LEU A 148 -28.44 -42.41 15.74
N GLY A 149 -27.22 -42.83 15.35
CA GLY A 149 -26.91 -44.22 15.03
C GLY A 149 -27.26 -44.58 13.59
N PHE A 150 -26.60 -45.61 13.04
CA PHE A 150 -26.77 -46.00 11.63
C PHE A 150 -28.19 -46.50 11.32
N GLU A 151 -28.73 -47.40 12.15
CA GLU A 151 -30.04 -48.02 11.95
C GLU A 151 -31.16 -46.99 11.93
N LYS A 152 -31.22 -46.13 12.96
CA LYS A 152 -32.20 -45.05 13.09
C LYS A 152 -32.07 -44.01 11.97
N MET A 153 -30.85 -43.73 11.52
CA MET A 153 -30.66 -42.82 10.37
C MET A 153 -31.24 -43.41 9.09
N MET A 154 -31.04 -44.71 8.84
CA MET A 154 -31.57 -45.38 7.66
C MET A 154 -33.10 -45.50 7.69
N GLU A 155 -33.70 -45.76 8.85
CA GLU A 155 -35.16 -45.75 9.05
C GLU A 155 -35.76 -44.39 8.66
N ILE A 156 -35.20 -43.31 9.19
CA ILE A 156 -35.65 -41.93 8.88
C ILE A 156 -35.48 -41.60 7.39
N ILE A 157 -34.37 -42.03 6.77
CA ILE A 157 -34.12 -41.80 5.33
C ILE A 157 -35.08 -42.62 4.46
N ALA A 158 -35.40 -43.85 4.88
CA ALA A 158 -36.34 -44.72 4.18
C ALA A 158 -37.80 -44.24 4.32
N GLY A 159 -38.08 -43.34 5.27
CA GLY A 159 -39.41 -42.80 5.54
C GLY A 159 -40.36 -43.80 6.18
N VAL A 160 -39.81 -44.78 6.89
CA VAL A 160 -40.54 -45.79 7.68
C VAL A 160 -40.76 -45.26 9.09
#